data_AF-A0A662X328-F1
#
_entry.id   AF-A0A662X328-F1
#
_cell.length_a   1.000
_cell.length_b   1.000
_cell.length_c   1.000
_cell.angle_alpha   90.00
_cell.angle_beta   90.00
_cell.angle_gamma   90.00
#
_symmetry.space_group_name_H-M   'P 1'
#
loop_
_entity.id
_entity.type
_entity.pdbx_description
1 polymer ?
#
loop_
_entity_poly.entity_id
_entity_poly.type
_entity_poly.pdbx_seq_one_letter_code
_entity_poly.pdbx_strand_id
1 'polypeptide(L)'
;MAVQAKKEYKGKSHGGSAGGYNAKKRPAASAAGGEDAKKSFMDQKLAKKQRKMQRPHYEMVTRAKQIWNIIRERDVEKSKRATLVDELFTLVNGKIYDVAAKHDASRVIQSLMQYGKPEHRSQIVLEMKEHLIDLAKMQYGCFLVQKMIRYGSVQDRAAIVKCLTGHVVQVGTHNIAANVLEYAQEYLKPSQLTALKLEFYGREFAYFHSESKRNLADILAANPQKKEEVLKHLSSILNRMVDKQLLGLAFVQSLLWEYMANADHDDVVQMVANVRDASLALLATRNGARVVNKCLSLGAAKDRKRIIKCLKDKVLDACNHPSGYLVIQRILDVVDDSVLVQKSILAELNDELFAVAMHPSGRKVLLQLLSPLNKKYLSPDDLVLLEPPMLPSPEDATVLVVNYKKDPTARREELLKGLLPKLEDMCVANTAALMRSKEGRDVIVEVAKHNLSKDLEMSIVTAVLAEPEEGEEPLHTDANGHFALRRLIKETAMAEPLVTAVQDELPTWASSNRGSFVVLAFLEAEIGVENASKIVKKALKPTMGDLEKLVEAQKGTKLLLEKLQ
;
A
#
# COMPACT_ATOMS: atom_id res chain seq x y z
N MET A 1 15.17 2.76 -33.85
CA MET A 1 15.54 4.12 -34.28
C MET A 1 14.31 5.00 -34.12
N ALA A 2 14.28 5.84 -33.08
CA ALA A 2 13.10 6.62 -32.72
C ALA A 2 13.24 8.06 -33.21
N VAL A 3 12.36 8.49 -34.11
CA VAL A 3 12.20 9.89 -34.53
C VAL A 3 11.12 10.51 -33.65
N GLN A 4 11.51 11.50 -32.84
CA GLN A 4 10.63 12.31 -32.02
C GLN A 4 9.95 13.40 -32.86
N ALA A 5 8.62 13.48 -32.81
CA ALA A 5 7.85 14.65 -33.21
C ALA A 5 7.34 15.36 -31.95
N LYS A 6 7.79 16.60 -31.73
CA LYS A 6 7.30 17.51 -30.68
C LYS A 6 5.95 18.10 -31.11
N LYS A 7 4.94 18.06 -30.23
CA LYS A 7 3.78 18.96 -30.27
C LYS A 7 3.84 19.91 -29.07
N GLU A 8 3.76 21.20 -29.36
CA GLU A 8 3.69 22.30 -28.40
C GLU A 8 2.29 22.40 -27.79
N TYR A 9 2.20 22.57 -26.47
CA TYR A 9 0.98 22.95 -25.77
C TYR A 9 1.21 24.30 -25.07
N LYS A 10 0.44 25.32 -25.47
CA LYS A 10 0.37 26.65 -24.83
C LYS A 10 -0.57 26.58 -23.62
N GLY A 11 -0.04 26.74 -22.40
CA GLY A 11 -0.81 26.90 -21.18
C GLY A 11 -1.01 28.38 -20.80
N LYS A 12 -2.28 28.82 -20.74
CA LYS A 12 -2.71 30.09 -20.13
C LYS A 12 -2.75 29.95 -18.60
N SER A 13 -2.27 30.96 -17.88
CA SER A 13 -2.30 31.04 -16.41
C SER A 13 -3.24 32.16 -15.92
N HIS A 14 -4.23 31.79 -15.10
CA HIS A 14 -5.07 32.63 -14.21
C HIS A 14 -5.46 31.69 -13.04
N GLY A 15 -5.46 32.00 -11.75
CA GLY A 15 -5.03 33.11 -10.91
C GLY A 15 -5.22 32.60 -9.46
N GLY A 16 -4.19 32.71 -8.61
CA GLY A 16 -4.19 32.17 -7.24
C GLY A 16 -4.41 33.26 -6.19
N SER A 17 -5.38 33.05 -5.31
CA SER A 17 -5.71 33.91 -4.16
C SER A 17 -4.65 33.83 -3.06
N ALA A 18 -4.45 34.97 -2.39
CA ALA A 18 -3.32 35.33 -1.55
C ALA A 18 -3.44 34.88 -0.08
N GLY A 19 -2.33 34.39 0.48
CA GLY A 19 -2.05 34.30 1.91
C GLY A 19 -0.61 34.77 2.15
N GLY A 20 -0.45 35.99 2.66
CA GLY A 20 0.78 36.77 2.60
C GLY A 20 1.89 36.35 3.56
N TYR A 21 3.02 35.91 2.99
CA TYR A 21 4.34 36.16 3.59
C TYR A 21 4.84 37.51 3.11
N ASN A 22 4.99 38.46 4.04
CA ASN A 22 5.44 39.81 3.74
C ASN A 22 6.95 39.84 3.47
N ALA A 23 7.37 39.35 2.30
CA ALA A 23 8.69 39.60 1.77
C ALA A 23 8.68 40.99 1.14
N LYS A 24 9.31 41.97 1.80
CA LYS A 24 9.59 43.30 1.22
C LYS A 24 10.21 43.13 -0.17
N LYS A 25 9.41 43.31 -1.24
CA LYS A 25 9.92 43.49 -2.60
C LYS A 25 10.77 44.75 -2.60
N ARG A 26 12.07 44.60 -2.85
CA ARG A 26 12.97 45.73 -3.14
C ARG A 26 12.50 46.44 -4.40
N PRO A 27 12.59 47.78 -4.49
CA PRO A 27 12.29 48.49 -5.72
C PRO A 27 13.28 48.08 -6.81
N ALA A 28 12.82 48.01 -8.07
CA ALA A 28 13.67 47.80 -9.21
C ALA A 28 14.71 48.94 -9.30
N ALA A 29 16.00 48.58 -9.31
CA ALA A 29 17.08 49.53 -9.41
C ALA A 29 17.10 50.15 -10.82
N SER A 30 17.06 51.48 -10.87
CA SER A 30 17.32 52.28 -12.06
C SER A 30 18.74 52.01 -12.61
N ALA A 31 18.88 52.07 -13.93
CA ALA A 31 20.04 51.65 -14.73
C ALA A 31 21.32 52.51 -14.59
N ALA A 32 21.59 53.12 -13.42
CA ALA A 32 22.73 54.01 -13.20
C ALA A 32 23.71 53.56 -12.07
N GLY A 33 23.64 52.32 -11.59
CA GLY A 33 24.41 51.85 -10.40
C GLY A 33 25.20 50.54 -10.59
N GLY A 34 25.67 50.25 -11.80
CA GLY A 34 26.24 48.94 -12.17
C GLY A 34 27.55 48.56 -11.46
N GLU A 35 28.40 49.53 -11.11
CA GLU A 35 29.68 49.28 -10.42
C GLU A 35 29.53 49.19 -8.90
N ASP A 36 28.75 50.07 -8.27
CA ASP A 36 28.50 50.04 -6.82
C ASP A 36 27.71 48.80 -6.39
N ALA A 37 26.78 48.31 -7.22
CA ALA A 37 26.08 47.05 -6.96
C ALA A 37 27.01 45.82 -7.06
N LYS A 38 27.95 45.82 -8.01
CA LYS A 38 28.97 44.76 -8.15
C LYS A 38 29.98 44.80 -7.01
N LYS A 39 30.43 46.00 -6.61
CA LYS A 39 31.33 46.21 -5.47
C LYS A 39 30.68 45.77 -4.17
N SER A 40 29.43 46.19 -3.92
CA SER A 40 28.63 45.75 -2.77
C SER A 40 28.42 44.22 -2.71
N PHE A 41 28.20 43.56 -3.84
CA PHE A 41 28.11 42.10 -3.92
C PHE A 41 29.45 41.41 -3.62
N MET A 42 30.55 41.94 -4.15
CA MET A 42 31.90 41.43 -3.90
C MET A 42 32.31 41.61 -2.44
N ASP A 43 31.99 42.76 -1.84
CA ASP A 43 32.21 43.05 -0.42
C ASP A 43 31.38 42.12 0.47
N GLN A 44 30.11 41.87 0.13
CA GLN A 44 29.29 40.86 0.81
C GLN A 44 29.90 39.46 0.71
N LYS A 45 30.44 39.09 -0.46
CA LYS A 45 31.09 37.79 -0.69
C LYS A 45 32.38 37.66 0.12
N LEU A 46 33.20 38.71 0.19
CA LEU A 46 34.42 38.77 1.00
C LEU A 46 34.10 38.71 2.50
N ALA A 47 33.14 39.51 2.97
CA ALA A 47 32.70 39.50 4.36
C ALA A 47 32.15 38.12 4.76
N LYS A 48 31.39 37.46 3.87
CA LYS A 48 30.89 36.09 4.09
C LYS A 48 32.04 35.07 4.13
N LYS A 49 33.10 35.26 3.34
CA LYS A 49 34.30 34.40 3.36
C LYS A 49 35.11 34.60 4.64
N GLN A 50 35.34 35.84 5.06
CA GLN A 50 36.02 36.17 6.32
C GLN A 50 35.26 35.61 7.54
N ARG A 51 33.93 35.79 7.60
CA ARG A 51 33.08 35.19 8.64
C ARG A 51 33.11 33.67 8.65
N LYS A 52 33.38 33.02 7.52
CA LYS A 52 33.55 31.55 7.46
C LYS A 52 34.90 31.11 7.99
N MET A 53 35.97 31.85 7.65
CA MET A 53 37.33 31.57 8.09
C MET A 53 37.49 31.69 9.61
N GLN A 54 36.71 32.55 10.26
CA GLN A 54 36.67 32.70 11.72
C GLN A 54 35.92 31.58 12.46
N ARG A 55 35.31 30.61 11.76
CA ARG A 55 34.56 29.53 12.41
C ARG A 55 35.51 28.49 13.01
N PRO A 56 35.16 27.85 14.14
CA PRO A 56 35.92 26.74 14.69
C PRO A 56 36.17 25.64 13.65
N HIS A 57 37.39 25.12 13.59
CA HIS A 57 37.81 24.04 12.70
C HIS A 57 37.56 24.30 11.20
N TYR A 58 37.69 25.55 10.74
CA TYR A 58 37.43 25.92 9.34
C TYR A 58 38.28 25.13 8.33
N GLU A 59 39.59 24.99 8.58
CA GLU A 59 40.51 24.30 7.68
C GLU A 59 40.19 22.80 7.58
N MET A 60 40.02 22.15 8.73
CA MET A 60 39.60 20.76 8.84
C MET A 60 38.29 20.50 8.06
N VAL A 61 37.26 21.32 8.27
CA VAL A 61 35.98 21.18 7.55
C VAL A 61 36.13 21.43 6.05
N THR A 62 37.01 22.35 5.65
CA THR A 62 37.28 22.61 4.23
C THR A 62 37.95 21.40 3.57
N ARG A 63 38.95 20.82 4.22
CA ARG A 63 39.60 19.59 3.75
C ARG A 63 38.63 18.42 3.71
N ALA A 64 37.82 18.25 4.76
CA ALA A 64 36.82 17.20 4.84
C ALA A 64 35.80 17.27 3.68
N LYS A 65 35.39 18.49 3.28
CA LYS A 65 34.52 18.70 2.12
C LYS A 65 35.19 18.38 0.79
N GLN A 66 36.49 18.65 0.64
CA GLN A 66 37.24 18.28 -0.56
C GLN A 66 37.26 16.76 -0.73
N ILE A 67 37.56 16.03 0.34
CA ILE A 67 37.55 14.57 0.32
C ILE A 67 36.13 14.05 0.04
N TRP A 68 35.12 14.61 0.72
CA TRP A 68 33.70 14.28 0.51
C TRP A 68 33.25 14.43 -0.95
N ASN A 69 33.66 15.51 -1.62
CA ASN A 69 33.33 15.74 -3.04
C ASN A 69 33.89 14.65 -3.96
N ILE A 70 34.97 13.97 -3.58
CA ILE A 70 35.53 12.85 -4.34
C ILE A 70 34.76 11.58 -3.98
N ILE A 71 34.69 11.20 -2.71
CA ILE A 71 34.17 9.87 -2.30
C ILE A 71 32.68 9.67 -2.64
N ARG A 72 31.91 10.75 -2.78
CA ARG A 72 30.48 10.70 -3.11
C ARG A 72 30.19 10.39 -4.59
N GLU A 73 31.18 10.59 -5.46
CA GLU A 73 31.02 10.33 -6.89
C GLU A 73 30.85 8.82 -7.14
N ARG A 74 30.03 8.47 -8.14
CA ARG A 74 29.69 7.07 -8.43
C ARG A 74 30.93 6.29 -8.89
N ASP A 75 31.73 6.91 -9.75
CA ASP A 75 32.81 6.29 -10.52
C ASP A 75 34.18 6.41 -9.85
N VAL A 76 34.23 6.32 -8.51
CA VAL A 76 35.49 6.26 -7.77
C VAL A 76 35.90 4.80 -7.56
N GLU A 77 37.15 4.50 -7.92
CA GLU A 77 37.79 3.22 -7.66
C GLU A 77 37.67 2.83 -6.17
N LYS A 78 37.32 1.56 -5.90
CA LYS A 78 37.05 1.09 -4.52
C LYS A 78 38.24 1.28 -3.58
N SER A 79 39.46 0.99 -4.04
CA SER A 79 40.69 1.15 -3.26
C SER A 79 40.91 2.62 -2.88
N LYS A 80 40.88 3.50 -3.89
CA LYS A 80 40.97 4.95 -3.69
C LYS A 80 39.89 5.49 -2.75
N ARG A 81 38.64 5.04 -2.90
CA ARG A 81 37.54 5.45 -2.01
C ARG A 81 37.82 5.02 -0.57
N ALA A 82 38.29 3.79 -0.34
CA ALA A 82 38.62 3.29 0.99
C ALA A 82 39.71 4.13 1.67
N THR A 83 40.81 4.43 0.96
CA THR A 83 41.89 5.28 1.48
C THR A 83 41.41 6.68 1.85
N LEU A 84 40.61 7.30 0.99
CA LEU A 84 40.06 8.64 1.25
C LEU A 84 39.04 8.64 2.40
N VAL A 85 38.29 7.56 2.57
CA VAL A 85 37.37 7.40 3.70
C VAL A 85 38.12 7.24 5.02
N ASP A 86 39.24 6.50 5.03
CA ASP A 86 40.13 6.40 6.19
C ASP A 86 40.73 7.77 6.54
N GLU A 87 41.29 8.48 5.55
CA GLU A 87 41.82 9.85 5.73
C GLU A 87 40.75 10.80 6.29
N LEU A 88 39.55 10.76 5.70
CA LEU A 88 38.44 11.59 6.13
C LEU A 88 38.02 11.29 7.57
N PHE A 89 37.97 10.02 7.95
CA PHE A 89 37.63 9.61 9.31
C PHE A 89 38.67 10.11 10.30
N THR A 90 39.96 9.87 10.06
CA THR A 90 41.06 10.36 10.92
C THR A 90 41.02 11.88 11.07
N LEU A 91 40.70 12.61 10.01
CA LEU A 91 40.62 14.07 10.03
C LEU A 91 39.53 14.61 10.96
N VAL A 92 38.39 13.91 11.08
CA VAL A 92 37.22 14.41 11.85
C VAL A 92 37.03 13.72 13.19
N ASN A 93 37.76 12.64 13.48
CA ASN A 93 37.67 11.87 14.71
C ASN A 93 37.90 12.75 15.95
N GLY A 94 37.07 12.60 16.98
CA GLY A 94 37.05 13.46 18.16
C GLY A 94 36.44 14.86 17.96
N LYS A 95 35.99 15.17 16.74
CA LYS A 95 35.31 16.42 16.36
C LYS A 95 34.08 16.16 15.49
N ILE A 96 33.52 14.94 15.53
CA ILE A 96 32.47 14.54 14.60
C ILE A 96 31.21 15.39 14.79
N TYR A 97 30.87 15.74 16.04
CA TYR A 97 29.68 16.54 16.34
C TYR A 97 29.81 17.95 15.76
N ASP A 98 30.97 18.59 15.93
CA ASP A 98 31.25 19.92 15.42
C ASP A 98 31.16 20.01 13.89
N VAL A 99 31.44 18.90 13.19
CA VAL A 99 31.25 18.79 11.74
C VAL A 99 29.78 18.50 11.42
N ALA A 100 29.15 17.57 12.12
CA ALA A 100 27.77 17.15 11.88
C ALA A 100 26.75 18.27 12.11
N ALA A 101 26.95 19.09 13.15
CA ALA A 101 26.08 20.20 13.50
C ALA A 101 26.13 21.35 12.47
N LYS A 102 27.17 21.40 11.62
CA LYS A 102 27.29 22.41 10.57
C LYS A 102 26.36 22.08 9.39
N HIS A 103 25.47 23.02 9.08
CA HIS A 103 24.50 22.93 7.97
C HIS A 103 25.12 22.49 6.63
N ASP A 104 26.35 22.92 6.33
CA ASP A 104 27.00 22.64 5.05
C ASP A 104 27.99 21.46 5.12
N ALA A 105 28.15 20.81 6.27
CA ALA A 105 29.13 19.74 6.49
C ALA A 105 28.55 18.41 7.03
N SER A 106 27.28 18.36 7.44
CA SER A 106 26.64 17.12 7.93
C SER A 106 26.72 15.95 6.93
N ARG A 107 26.66 16.24 5.63
CA ARG A 107 26.77 15.25 4.55
C ARG A 107 28.12 14.52 4.54
N VAL A 108 29.17 15.17 5.04
CA VAL A 108 30.50 14.56 5.17
C VAL A 108 30.41 13.35 6.11
N ILE A 109 29.82 13.54 7.29
CA ILE A 109 29.68 12.47 8.30
C ILE A 109 28.68 11.41 7.82
N GLN A 110 27.60 11.81 7.13
CA GLN A 110 26.68 10.85 6.51
C GLN A 110 27.38 9.95 5.47
N SER A 111 28.32 10.47 4.69
CA SER A 111 29.13 9.67 3.76
C SER A 111 30.09 8.73 4.49
N LEU A 112 30.64 9.14 5.64
CA LEU A 112 31.43 8.24 6.49
C LEU A 112 30.56 7.08 7.03
N MET A 113 29.31 7.33 7.41
CA MET A 113 28.39 6.24 7.78
C MET A 113 28.13 5.27 6.63
N GLN A 114 28.06 5.77 5.40
CA GLN A 114 27.73 4.98 4.22
C GLN A 114 28.92 4.18 3.66
N TYR A 115 30.12 4.75 3.65
CA TYR A 115 31.30 4.15 3.03
C TYR A 115 32.38 3.71 4.03
N GLY A 116 32.27 4.14 5.29
CA GLY A 116 33.20 3.80 6.36
C GLY A 116 33.16 2.32 6.73
N LYS A 117 34.27 1.86 7.31
CA LYS A 117 34.41 0.54 7.90
C LYS A 117 33.56 0.43 9.17
N PRO A 118 33.23 -0.78 9.66
CA PRO A 118 32.46 -0.96 10.88
C PRO A 118 32.98 -0.13 12.06
N GLU A 119 34.30 -0.06 12.23
CA GLU A 119 34.97 0.66 13.31
C GLU A 119 34.69 2.18 13.24
N HIS A 120 34.70 2.75 12.04
CA HIS A 120 34.37 4.17 11.83
C HIS A 120 32.93 4.46 12.24
N ARG A 121 32.01 3.57 11.89
CA ARG A 121 30.58 3.72 12.17
C ARG A 121 30.32 3.64 13.67
N SER A 122 30.91 2.65 14.34
CA SER A 122 30.79 2.50 15.79
C SER A 122 31.36 3.71 16.53
N GLN A 123 32.50 4.26 16.08
CA GLN A 123 33.09 5.45 16.67
C GLN A 123 32.22 6.70 16.45
N ILE A 124 31.64 6.87 15.25
CA ILE A 124 30.67 7.94 14.99
C ILE A 124 29.47 7.82 15.94
N VAL A 125 28.91 6.62 16.08
CA VAL A 125 27.79 6.40 17.00
C VAL A 125 28.17 6.72 18.43
N LEU A 126 29.36 6.32 18.87
CA LEU A 126 29.89 6.60 20.20
C LEU A 126 30.00 8.11 20.48
N GLU A 127 30.63 8.87 19.59
CA GLU A 127 30.78 10.32 19.73
C GLU A 127 29.43 11.06 19.70
N MET A 128 28.43 10.52 19.01
CA MET A 128 27.12 11.18 18.88
C MET A 128 26.15 10.89 20.04
N LYS A 129 26.45 9.97 20.96
CA LYS A 129 25.51 9.49 21.99
C LYS A 129 24.85 10.63 22.79
N GLU A 130 25.65 11.56 23.29
CA GLU A 130 25.19 12.68 24.12
C GLU A 130 24.41 13.75 23.34
N HIS A 131 24.55 13.76 22.01
CA HIS A 131 23.93 14.77 21.13
C HIS A 131 22.85 14.19 20.22
N LEU A 132 22.50 12.91 20.39
CA LEU A 132 21.66 12.17 19.46
C LEU A 132 20.26 12.79 19.32
N ILE A 133 19.65 13.19 20.43
CA ILE A 133 18.32 13.80 20.46
C ILE A 133 18.31 15.18 19.79
N ASP A 134 19.35 15.97 20.02
CA ASP A 134 19.49 17.30 19.40
C ASP A 134 19.67 17.16 17.89
N LEU A 135 20.56 16.25 17.47
CA LEU A 135 20.77 15.95 16.05
C LEU A 135 19.49 15.47 15.39
N ALA A 136 18.69 14.62 16.03
CA ALA A 136 17.42 14.15 15.51
C ALA A 136 16.43 15.30 15.22
N LYS A 137 16.48 16.39 15.99
CA LYS A 137 15.62 17.58 15.80
C LYS A 137 16.16 18.56 14.78
N MET A 138 17.45 18.50 14.44
CA MET A 138 18.06 19.38 13.46
C MET A 138 17.68 19.00 12.02
N GLN A 139 17.40 20.01 11.18
CA GLN A 139 17.03 19.85 9.77
C GLN A 139 17.98 18.96 8.95
N TYR A 140 19.28 18.99 9.26
CA TYR A 140 20.28 18.17 8.57
C TYR A 140 20.89 17.07 9.46
N GLY A 141 20.75 17.18 10.78
CA GLY A 141 21.23 16.20 11.75
C GLY A 141 20.38 14.94 11.74
N CYS A 142 19.07 15.06 11.49
CA CYS A 142 18.16 13.91 11.47
C CYS A 142 18.58 12.84 10.46
N PHE A 143 19.07 13.26 9.28
CA PHE A 143 19.59 12.35 8.26
C PHE A 143 20.84 11.60 8.72
N LEU A 144 21.67 12.20 9.57
CA LEU A 144 22.81 11.49 10.16
C LEU A 144 22.32 10.40 11.12
N VAL A 145 21.35 10.71 11.99
CA VAL A 145 20.76 9.72 12.90
C VAL A 145 20.11 8.56 12.12
N GLN A 146 19.41 8.86 11.02
CA GLN A 146 18.86 7.83 10.11
C GLN A 146 19.98 6.96 9.50
N LYS A 147 21.09 7.55 9.08
CA LYS A 147 22.25 6.82 8.55
C LYS A 147 22.95 5.98 9.61
N MET A 148 22.99 6.45 10.86
CA MET A 148 23.46 5.68 12.02
C MET A 148 22.59 4.44 12.25
N ILE A 149 21.27 4.58 12.22
CA ILE A 149 20.33 3.46 12.32
C ILE A 149 20.52 2.48 11.14
N ARG A 150 20.67 2.99 9.91
CA ARG A 150 20.84 2.17 8.70
C ARG A 150 22.10 1.31 8.73
N TYR A 151 23.25 1.95 8.91
CA TYR A 151 24.56 1.35 8.66
C TYR A 151 25.29 0.90 9.91
N GLY A 152 24.80 1.28 11.10
CA GLY A 152 25.33 0.82 12.38
C GLY A 152 25.17 -0.68 12.58
N SER A 153 26.05 -1.24 13.39
CA SER A 153 26.00 -2.62 13.86
C SER A 153 24.78 -2.88 14.76
N VAL A 154 24.57 -4.13 15.17
CA VAL A 154 23.52 -4.50 16.12
C VAL A 154 23.71 -3.77 17.46
N GLN A 155 24.97 -3.65 17.91
CA GLN A 155 25.36 -2.96 19.14
C GLN A 155 25.14 -1.45 19.01
N ASP A 156 25.46 -0.85 17.86
CA ASP A 156 25.21 0.57 17.60
C ASP A 156 23.71 0.89 17.65
N ARG A 157 22.88 0.07 16.99
CA ARG A 157 21.42 0.25 17.03
C ARG A 157 20.88 0.10 18.45
N ALA A 158 21.40 -0.83 19.24
CA ALA A 158 21.02 -0.96 20.65
C ALA A 158 21.41 0.28 21.47
N ALA A 159 22.59 0.86 21.22
CA ALA A 159 23.01 2.11 21.86
C ALA A 159 22.13 3.29 21.44
N ILE A 160 21.78 3.40 20.16
CA ILE A 160 20.86 4.43 19.64
C ILE A 160 19.48 4.31 20.29
N VAL A 161 18.93 3.09 20.39
CA VAL A 161 17.67 2.82 21.07
C VAL A 161 17.73 3.28 22.52
N LYS A 162 18.81 2.94 23.24
CA LYS A 162 19.02 3.39 24.63
C LYS A 162 19.05 4.91 24.76
N CYS A 163 19.65 5.64 23.81
CA CYS A 163 19.64 7.10 23.79
C CYS A 163 18.24 7.67 23.51
N LEU A 164 17.44 7.01 22.65
CA LEU A 164 16.08 7.43 22.32
C LEU A 164 15.10 7.19 23.49
N THR A 165 15.30 6.12 24.28
CA THR A 165 14.47 5.80 25.45
C THR A 165 14.37 6.98 26.42
N GLY A 166 13.14 7.33 26.82
CA GLY A 166 12.85 8.49 27.67
C GLY A 166 12.62 9.79 26.89
N HIS A 167 12.89 9.79 25.58
CA HIS A 167 12.71 10.93 24.68
C HIS A 167 11.85 10.58 23.46
N VAL A 168 11.30 9.36 23.38
CA VAL A 168 10.65 8.88 22.16
C VAL A 168 9.39 9.69 21.84
N VAL A 169 8.59 10.08 22.84
CA VAL A 169 7.41 10.92 22.59
C VAL A 169 7.82 12.32 22.11
N GLN A 170 8.92 12.85 22.67
CA GLN A 170 9.47 14.14 22.24
C GLN A 170 9.97 14.09 20.78
N VAL A 171 10.64 12.99 20.40
CA VAL A 171 11.14 12.76 19.04
C VAL A 171 9.97 12.53 18.07
N GLY A 172 9.04 11.66 18.42
CA GLY A 172 7.90 11.27 17.58
C GLY A 172 6.89 12.38 17.32
N THR A 173 6.79 13.37 18.21
CA THR A 173 5.92 14.53 18.03
C THR A 173 6.62 15.73 17.40
N HIS A 174 7.87 15.60 16.93
CA HIS A 174 8.62 16.68 16.30
C HIS A 174 8.58 16.58 14.77
N ASN A 175 8.30 17.70 14.07
CA ASN A 175 8.11 17.73 12.60
C ASN A 175 9.28 17.12 11.81
N ILE A 176 10.50 17.26 12.33
CA ILE A 176 11.71 16.72 11.69
C ILE A 176 12.10 15.37 12.29
N ALA A 177 12.02 15.24 13.63
CA ALA A 177 12.61 14.12 14.34
C ALA A 177 11.73 12.87 14.29
N ALA A 178 10.43 13.01 14.03
CA ALA A 178 9.52 11.89 13.83
C ALA A 178 9.99 10.96 12.68
N ASN A 179 10.66 11.52 11.67
CA ASN A 179 11.27 10.74 10.58
C ASN A 179 12.39 9.81 11.06
N VAL A 180 12.99 10.05 12.24
CA VAL A 180 13.95 9.11 12.84
C VAL A 180 13.23 7.84 13.28
N LEU A 181 12.02 7.94 13.85
CA LEU A 181 11.21 6.77 14.25
C LEU A 181 10.64 6.04 13.04
N GLU A 182 10.29 6.76 11.97
CA GLU A 182 9.91 6.16 10.69
C GLU A 182 11.06 5.29 10.14
N TYR A 183 12.27 5.83 10.14
CA TYR A 183 13.45 5.09 9.70
C TYR A 183 13.80 3.95 10.65
N ALA A 184 13.61 4.13 11.95
CA ALA A 184 13.80 3.09 12.95
C ALA A 184 12.90 1.88 12.67
N GLN A 185 11.66 2.10 12.21
CA GLN A 185 10.73 1.03 11.86
C GLN A 185 11.24 0.11 10.74
N GLU A 186 12.07 0.62 9.81
CA GLU A 186 12.62 -0.16 8.71
C GLU A 186 13.84 -1.00 9.11
N TYR A 187 14.66 -0.53 10.06
CA TYR A 187 16.00 -1.12 10.34
C TYR A 187 16.18 -1.71 11.76
N LEU A 188 15.30 -1.39 12.70
CA LEU A 188 15.36 -1.96 14.05
C LEU A 188 14.67 -3.33 14.13
N LYS A 189 15.07 -4.12 15.13
CA LYS A 189 14.37 -5.38 15.44
C LYS A 189 12.96 -5.08 15.95
N PRO A 190 11.97 -5.98 15.72
CA PRO A 190 10.61 -5.80 16.25
C PRO A 190 10.56 -5.54 17.76
N SER A 191 11.42 -6.19 18.55
CA SER A 191 11.50 -5.98 20.01
C SER A 191 11.98 -4.57 20.38
N GLN A 192 12.97 -4.04 19.67
CA GLN A 192 13.47 -2.68 19.87
C GLN A 192 12.41 -1.64 19.51
N LEU A 193 11.71 -1.84 18.39
CA LEU A 193 10.64 -0.93 17.98
C LEU A 193 9.46 -0.95 18.95
N THR A 194 9.11 -2.13 19.46
CA THR A 194 8.09 -2.29 20.51
C THR A 194 8.51 -1.54 21.77
N ALA A 195 9.78 -1.65 22.20
CA ALA A 195 10.30 -0.93 23.36
C ALA A 195 10.18 0.60 23.21
N LEU A 196 10.44 1.14 22.00
CA LEU A 196 10.25 2.57 21.74
C LEU A 196 8.77 2.97 21.80
N LYS A 197 7.86 2.13 21.33
CA LYS A 197 6.41 2.40 21.37
C LYS A 197 5.86 2.48 22.79
N LEU A 198 6.41 1.73 23.75
CA LEU A 198 5.91 1.69 25.13
C LEU A 198 5.82 3.08 25.77
N GLU A 199 6.74 4.00 25.46
CA GLU A 199 6.71 5.36 26.00
C GLU A 199 5.45 6.14 25.60
N PHE A 200 4.80 5.80 24.48
CA PHE A 200 3.54 6.42 24.05
C PHE A 200 2.34 5.97 24.86
N TYR A 201 2.44 4.85 25.58
CA TYR A 201 1.36 4.29 26.40
C TYR A 201 1.45 4.77 27.85
N GLY A 202 2.53 5.46 28.22
CA GLY A 202 2.76 6.02 29.55
C GLY A 202 4.24 5.97 29.93
N ARG A 203 4.68 6.90 30.78
CA ARG A 203 6.10 7.02 31.13
C ARG A 203 6.62 5.84 31.94
N GLU A 204 5.76 5.22 32.75
CA GLU A 204 6.13 4.02 33.51
C GLU A 204 6.46 2.84 32.60
N PHE A 205 5.93 2.84 31.36
CA PHE A 205 6.18 1.76 30.41
C PHE A 205 7.54 1.84 29.72
N ALA A 206 8.23 2.98 29.81
CA ALA A 206 9.50 3.23 29.13
C ALA A 206 10.62 2.24 29.50
N TYR A 207 10.54 1.58 30.66
CA TYR A 207 11.56 0.66 31.17
C TYR A 207 11.09 -0.80 31.26
N PHE A 208 9.93 -1.15 30.72
CA PHE A 208 9.51 -2.56 30.70
C PHE A 208 10.36 -3.39 29.72
N HIS A 209 10.66 -4.62 30.12
CA HIS A 209 11.43 -5.57 29.31
C HIS A 209 10.65 -5.98 28.06
N SER A 210 11.25 -5.84 26.88
CA SER A 210 10.61 -6.10 25.57
C SER A 210 10.36 -7.58 25.24
N GLU A 211 10.84 -8.51 26.07
CA GLU A 211 10.74 -9.96 25.82
C GLU A 211 9.33 -10.52 26.01
N SER A 212 8.51 -9.86 26.82
CA SER A 212 7.07 -10.08 26.80
C SER A 212 6.47 -9.28 25.64
N LYS A 213 5.92 -9.96 24.64
CA LYS A 213 5.10 -9.34 23.59
C LYS A 213 4.04 -8.46 24.25
N ARG A 214 4.24 -7.14 24.26
CA ARG A 214 3.36 -6.16 24.89
C ARG A 214 2.99 -5.12 23.85
N ASN A 215 2.13 -5.50 22.90
CA ASN A 215 1.41 -4.49 22.13
C ASN A 215 0.40 -3.78 23.05
N LEU A 216 -0.22 -2.70 22.60
CA LEU A 216 -1.17 -1.97 23.44
C LEU A 216 -2.30 -2.88 23.98
N ALA A 217 -2.87 -3.76 23.16
CA ALA A 217 -3.96 -4.65 23.58
C ALA A 217 -3.54 -5.57 24.73
N ASP A 218 -2.35 -6.17 24.65
CA ASP A 218 -1.80 -7.04 25.71
C ASP A 218 -1.58 -6.25 27.02
N ILE A 219 -1.10 -5.01 26.93
CA ILE A 219 -0.89 -4.13 28.09
C ILE A 219 -2.20 -3.79 28.77
N LEU A 220 -3.22 -3.47 27.98
CA LEU A 220 -4.56 -3.14 28.47
C LEU A 220 -5.24 -4.36 29.09
N ALA A 221 -5.10 -5.54 28.48
CA ALA A 221 -5.61 -6.78 29.04
C ALA A 221 -4.94 -7.14 30.38
N ALA A 222 -3.63 -6.89 30.50
CA ALA A 222 -2.88 -7.11 31.75
C ALA A 222 -3.15 -6.05 32.82
N ASN A 223 -3.61 -4.85 32.44
CA ASN A 223 -3.86 -3.73 33.35
C ASN A 223 -5.20 -3.02 33.04
N PRO A 224 -6.36 -3.69 33.15
CA PRO A 224 -7.65 -3.12 32.75
C PRO A 224 -7.97 -1.79 33.44
N GLN A 225 -7.58 -1.64 34.71
CA GLN A 225 -7.76 -0.44 35.53
C GLN A 225 -7.01 0.79 35.00
N LYS A 226 -5.99 0.61 34.15
CA LYS A 226 -5.23 1.70 33.54
C LYS A 226 -5.71 2.07 32.14
N LYS A 227 -6.70 1.34 31.59
CA LYS A 227 -7.10 1.48 30.19
C LYS A 227 -7.46 2.91 29.81
N GLU A 228 -8.33 3.54 30.60
CA GLU A 228 -8.80 4.89 30.34
C GLU A 228 -7.64 5.91 30.35
N GLU A 229 -6.76 5.85 31.35
CA GLU A 229 -5.61 6.75 31.47
C GLU A 229 -4.64 6.61 30.29
N VAL A 230 -4.28 5.36 29.94
CA VAL A 230 -3.36 5.04 28.84
C VAL A 230 -3.91 5.55 27.51
N LEU A 231 -5.19 5.27 27.22
CA LEU A 231 -5.82 5.67 25.97
C LEU A 231 -6.00 7.19 25.88
N LYS A 232 -6.36 7.86 26.97
CA LYS A 232 -6.45 9.32 27.03
C LYS A 232 -5.09 9.98 26.80
N HIS A 233 -4.03 9.42 27.40
CA HIS A 233 -2.66 9.88 27.16
C HIS A 233 -2.24 9.72 25.69
N LEU A 234 -2.45 8.53 25.13
CA LEU A 234 -2.14 8.23 23.74
C LEU A 234 -2.92 9.11 22.76
N SER A 235 -4.22 9.32 23.00
CA SER A 235 -5.07 10.21 22.21
C SER A 235 -4.54 11.65 22.19
N SER A 236 -4.12 12.18 23.34
CA SER A 236 -3.50 13.52 23.43
C SER A 236 -2.21 13.61 22.59
N ILE A 237 -1.37 12.58 22.60
CA ILE A 237 -0.17 12.54 21.76
C ILE A 237 -0.53 12.47 20.28
N LEU A 238 -1.46 11.59 19.90
CA LEU A 238 -1.91 11.42 18.51
C LEU A 238 -2.51 12.71 17.95
N ASN A 239 -3.34 13.42 18.71
CA ASN A 239 -3.87 14.72 18.27
C ASN A 239 -2.75 15.73 17.96
N ARG A 240 -1.69 15.80 18.79
CA ARG A 240 -0.51 16.63 18.48
C ARG A 240 0.21 16.19 17.21
N MET A 241 0.23 14.89 16.91
CA MET A 241 0.81 14.36 15.67
C MET A 241 -0.05 14.69 14.45
N VAL A 242 -1.38 14.67 14.61
CA VAL A 242 -2.36 15.10 13.58
C VAL A 242 -2.16 16.58 13.26
N ASP A 243 -2.11 17.46 14.26
CA ASP A 243 -1.91 18.91 14.09
C ASP A 243 -0.61 19.23 13.34
N LYS A 244 0.41 18.39 13.55
CA LYS A 244 1.72 18.49 12.89
C LYS A 244 1.81 17.75 11.55
N GLN A 245 0.69 17.21 11.05
CA GLN A 245 0.58 16.51 9.77
C GLN A 245 1.52 15.29 9.66
N LEU A 246 1.73 14.57 10.77
CA LEU A 246 2.65 13.42 10.84
C LEU A 246 2.02 12.09 10.43
N LEU A 247 0.76 12.10 10.01
CA LEU A 247 0.01 10.90 9.65
C LEU A 247 0.55 10.17 8.41
N GLY A 248 1.44 10.77 7.63
CA GLY A 248 2.12 10.10 6.52
C GLY A 248 3.20 9.09 6.97
N LEU A 249 3.58 9.07 8.24
CA LEU A 249 4.61 8.18 8.78
C LEU A 249 4.00 6.84 9.22
N ALA A 250 4.49 5.72 8.70
CA ALA A 250 4.03 4.38 9.05
C ALA A 250 4.12 4.10 10.56
N PHE A 251 5.11 4.67 11.26
CA PHE A 251 5.22 4.59 12.72
C PHE A 251 4.00 5.21 13.41
N VAL A 252 3.61 6.42 13.01
CA VAL A 252 2.45 7.13 13.56
C VAL A 252 1.16 6.40 13.22
N GLN A 253 1.03 5.91 11.98
CA GLN A 253 -0.13 5.12 11.55
C GLN A 253 -0.29 3.85 12.38
N SER A 254 0.81 3.21 12.79
CA SER A 254 0.75 2.04 13.65
C SER A 254 0.26 2.36 15.07
N LEU A 255 0.69 3.49 15.66
CA LEU A 255 0.19 3.96 16.95
C LEU A 255 -1.29 4.35 16.89
N LEU A 256 -1.69 5.02 15.80
CA LEU A 256 -3.07 5.41 15.57
C LEU A 256 -4.00 4.20 15.43
N TRP A 257 -3.55 3.15 14.72
CA TRP A 257 -4.28 1.89 14.65
C TRP A 257 -4.38 1.20 16.02
N GLU A 258 -3.28 1.11 16.78
CA GLU A 258 -3.30 0.53 18.12
C GLU A 258 -4.29 1.27 19.03
N TYR A 259 -4.32 2.61 18.99
CA TYR A 259 -5.33 3.41 19.70
C TYR A 259 -6.76 3.08 19.24
N MET A 260 -7.07 3.22 17.96
CA MET A 260 -8.43 3.06 17.44
C MET A 260 -8.98 1.62 17.53
N ALA A 261 -8.10 0.63 17.65
CA ALA A 261 -8.48 -0.76 17.86
C ALA A 261 -8.88 -1.06 19.33
N ASN A 262 -8.46 -0.22 20.28
CA ASN A 262 -8.66 -0.45 21.72
C ASN A 262 -9.49 0.63 22.42
N ALA A 263 -9.67 1.78 21.78
CA ALA A 263 -10.50 2.88 22.28
C ALA A 263 -11.99 2.57 22.15
N ASP A 264 -12.76 3.16 23.07
CA ASP A 264 -14.21 3.00 23.08
C ASP A 264 -14.85 3.83 21.95
N HIS A 265 -16.12 3.58 21.66
CA HIS A 265 -16.78 4.09 20.47
C HIS A 265 -16.67 5.63 20.32
N ASP A 266 -17.02 6.36 21.38
CA ASP A 266 -17.09 7.83 21.36
C ASP A 266 -15.72 8.46 21.11
N ASP A 267 -14.68 7.90 21.75
CA ASP A 267 -13.28 8.32 21.56
C ASP A 267 -12.82 8.10 20.11
N VAL A 268 -13.18 6.96 19.53
CA VAL A 268 -12.85 6.68 18.13
C VAL A 268 -13.57 7.66 17.20
N VAL A 269 -14.87 7.92 17.42
CA VAL A 269 -15.64 8.88 16.62
C VAL A 269 -15.04 10.29 16.69
N GLN A 270 -14.59 10.73 17.88
CA GLN A 270 -13.88 12.00 18.02
C GLN A 270 -12.58 12.01 17.19
N MET A 271 -11.80 10.93 17.24
CA MET A 271 -10.57 10.80 16.45
C MET A 271 -10.84 10.78 14.93
N VAL A 272 -11.93 10.17 14.47
CA VAL A 272 -12.32 10.16 13.06
C VAL A 272 -12.44 11.58 12.50
N ALA A 273 -13.03 12.51 13.26
CA ALA A 273 -13.19 13.89 12.83
C ALA A 273 -11.85 14.59 12.56
N ASN A 274 -10.81 14.23 13.32
CA ASN A 274 -9.47 14.81 13.22
C ASN A 274 -8.61 14.16 12.11
N VAL A 275 -8.88 12.89 11.78
CA VAL A 275 -8.04 12.09 10.89
C VAL A 275 -8.58 12.00 9.46
N ARG A 276 -9.89 12.12 9.25
CA ARG A 276 -10.54 11.87 7.94
C ARG A 276 -9.96 12.66 6.76
N ASP A 277 -9.46 13.88 6.98
CA ASP A 277 -8.93 14.73 5.91
C ASP A 277 -7.51 14.31 5.47
N ALA A 278 -6.85 13.43 6.23
CA ALA A 278 -5.56 12.84 5.90
C ALA A 278 -5.68 11.45 5.23
N SER A 279 -6.88 11.06 4.80
CA SER A 279 -7.15 9.70 4.27
C SER A 279 -6.18 9.27 3.17
N LEU A 280 -5.82 10.17 2.25
CA LEU A 280 -4.88 9.85 1.18
C LEU A 280 -3.47 9.51 1.70
N ALA A 281 -2.97 10.24 2.70
CA ALA A 281 -1.66 9.97 3.31
C ALA A 281 -1.63 8.62 4.06
N LEU A 282 -2.79 8.20 4.56
CA LEU A 282 -2.95 6.93 5.29
C LEU A 282 -3.02 5.71 4.35
N LEU A 283 -3.34 5.88 3.07
CA LEU A 283 -3.45 4.74 2.15
C LEU A 283 -2.15 4.01 1.86
N ALA A 284 -1.00 4.67 2.07
CA ALA A 284 0.32 4.16 1.72
C ALA A 284 0.74 2.92 2.53
N THR A 285 0.08 2.61 3.66
CA THR A 285 0.41 1.44 4.47
C THR A 285 -0.82 0.64 4.88
N ARG A 286 -0.60 -0.61 5.29
CA ARG A 286 -1.66 -1.48 5.80
C ARG A 286 -2.34 -0.92 7.06
N ASN A 287 -1.57 -0.34 7.99
CA ASN A 287 -2.13 0.22 9.23
C ASN A 287 -2.92 1.50 8.94
N GLY A 288 -2.42 2.37 8.05
CA GLY A 288 -3.18 3.54 7.64
C GLY A 288 -4.46 3.18 6.89
N ALA A 289 -4.45 2.16 6.02
CA ALA A 289 -5.67 1.65 5.39
C ALA A 289 -6.68 1.09 6.43
N ARG A 290 -6.21 0.38 7.47
CA ARG A 290 -7.06 -0.08 8.59
C ARG A 290 -7.68 1.10 9.36
N VAL A 291 -6.89 2.16 9.61
CA VAL A 291 -7.39 3.41 10.22
C VAL A 291 -8.50 4.02 9.36
N VAL A 292 -8.30 4.20 8.05
CA VAL A 292 -9.32 4.77 7.17
C VAL A 292 -10.55 3.88 7.08
N ASN A 293 -10.38 2.55 7.06
CA ASN A 293 -11.50 1.60 7.09
C ASN A 293 -12.33 1.75 8.38
N LYS A 294 -11.67 1.89 9.54
CA LYS A 294 -12.34 2.18 10.81
C LYS A 294 -13.04 3.55 10.80
N CYS A 295 -12.43 4.56 10.17
CA CYS A 295 -13.05 5.87 9.98
C CYS A 295 -14.32 5.81 9.12
N LEU A 296 -14.31 5.04 8.03
CA LEU A 296 -15.51 4.83 7.21
C LEU A 296 -16.60 4.07 7.96
N SER A 297 -16.18 3.05 8.71
CA SER A 297 -17.04 2.18 9.52
C SER A 297 -17.78 2.94 10.61
N LEU A 298 -17.08 3.82 11.33
CA LEU A 298 -17.62 4.50 12.53
C LEU A 298 -18.00 5.96 12.29
N GLY A 299 -17.44 6.60 11.27
CA GLY A 299 -17.75 7.99 10.93
C GLY A 299 -19.18 8.16 10.43
N ALA A 300 -19.74 9.35 10.64
CA ALA A 300 -21.04 9.73 10.12
C ALA A 300 -20.99 9.99 8.61
N ALA A 301 -22.15 10.21 7.99
CA ALA A 301 -22.24 10.47 6.54
C ALA A 301 -21.33 11.63 6.07
N LYS A 302 -21.18 12.69 6.89
CA LYS A 302 -20.27 13.82 6.61
C LYS A 302 -18.80 13.39 6.57
N ASP A 303 -18.40 12.44 7.40
CA ASP A 303 -17.04 11.94 7.49
C ASP A 303 -16.74 11.06 6.28
N ARG A 304 -17.63 10.12 5.96
CA ARG A 304 -17.53 9.27 4.75
C ARG A 304 -17.40 10.11 3.47
N LYS A 305 -18.23 11.16 3.34
CA LYS A 305 -18.17 12.11 2.22
C LYS A 305 -16.85 12.87 2.15
N ARG A 306 -16.25 13.24 3.29
CA ARG A 306 -14.92 13.89 3.33
C ARG A 306 -13.83 12.93 2.91
N ILE A 307 -13.86 11.68 3.38
CA ILE A 307 -12.91 10.64 2.99
C ILE A 307 -12.96 10.42 1.47
N ILE A 308 -14.14 10.21 0.89
CA ILE A 308 -14.31 10.06 -0.57
C ILE A 308 -13.72 11.25 -1.33
N LYS A 309 -13.95 12.48 -0.86
CA LYS A 309 -13.39 13.68 -1.51
C LYS A 309 -11.86 13.74 -1.46
N CYS A 310 -11.23 13.17 -0.44
CA CYS A 310 -9.76 13.10 -0.35
C CYS A 310 -9.16 12.09 -1.35
N LEU A 311 -9.96 11.15 -1.85
CA LEU A 311 -9.55 10.11 -2.80
C LEU A 311 -9.79 10.50 -4.26
N LYS A 312 -10.39 11.66 -4.52
CA LYS A 312 -10.68 12.13 -5.87
C LYS A 312 -9.41 12.13 -6.73
N ASP A 313 -9.53 11.68 -7.98
CA ASP A 313 -8.44 11.57 -8.96
C ASP A 313 -7.35 10.56 -8.54
N LYS A 314 -7.62 9.77 -7.49
CA LYS A 314 -6.72 8.77 -6.87
C LYS A 314 -7.42 7.43 -6.62
N VAL A 315 -8.62 7.23 -7.14
CA VAL A 315 -9.39 6.00 -6.91
C VAL A 315 -8.71 4.81 -7.56
N LEU A 316 -8.22 4.93 -8.79
CA LEU A 316 -7.49 3.85 -9.46
C LEU A 316 -6.21 3.46 -8.71
N ASP A 317 -5.43 4.46 -8.28
CA ASP A 317 -4.23 4.25 -7.46
C ASP A 317 -4.58 3.49 -6.16
N ALA A 318 -5.68 3.87 -5.50
CA ALA A 318 -6.15 3.21 -4.29
C ALA A 318 -6.62 1.76 -4.55
N CYS A 319 -7.39 1.52 -5.62
CA CYS A 319 -7.83 0.19 -6.03
C CYS A 319 -6.66 -0.77 -6.27
N ASN A 320 -5.59 -0.27 -6.90
CA ASN A 320 -4.42 -1.07 -7.23
C ASN A 320 -3.38 -1.13 -6.11
N HIS A 321 -3.54 -0.35 -5.04
CA HIS A 321 -2.63 -0.42 -3.91
C HIS A 321 -2.80 -1.72 -3.09
N PRO A 322 -1.73 -2.38 -2.58
CA PRO A 322 -1.82 -3.61 -1.78
C PRO A 322 -2.68 -3.51 -0.51
N SER A 323 -2.98 -2.31 -0.03
CA SER A 323 -3.88 -2.07 1.10
C SER A 323 -4.98 -1.05 0.82
N GLY A 324 -4.86 -0.26 -0.24
CA GLY A 324 -5.84 0.79 -0.55
C GLY A 324 -7.18 0.23 -1.02
N TYR A 325 -7.19 -0.94 -1.67
CA TYR A 325 -8.41 -1.58 -2.14
C TYR A 325 -9.42 -1.84 -1.02
N LEU A 326 -8.95 -2.09 0.21
CA LEU A 326 -9.80 -2.29 1.39
C LEU A 326 -10.59 -1.04 1.78
N VAL A 327 -10.03 0.14 1.51
CA VAL A 327 -10.72 1.41 1.75
C VAL A 327 -11.81 1.59 0.71
N ILE A 328 -11.53 1.26 -0.55
CA ILE A 328 -12.53 1.31 -1.61
C ILE A 328 -13.65 0.30 -1.35
N GLN A 329 -13.33 -0.95 -1.02
CA GLN A 329 -14.33 -1.96 -0.62
C GLN A 329 -15.20 -1.46 0.53
N ARG A 330 -14.59 -0.90 1.58
CA ARG A 330 -15.37 -0.36 2.70
C ARG A 330 -16.27 0.80 2.29
N ILE A 331 -15.85 1.68 1.38
CA ILE A 331 -16.72 2.73 0.83
C ILE A 331 -17.95 2.10 0.17
N LEU A 332 -17.76 1.07 -0.66
CA LEU A 332 -18.85 0.35 -1.33
C LEU A 332 -19.81 -0.30 -0.31
N ASP A 333 -19.27 -0.80 0.80
CA ASP A 333 -20.04 -1.54 1.80
C ASP A 333 -20.84 -0.66 2.79
N VAL A 334 -20.45 0.59 3.05
CA VAL A 334 -21.04 1.38 4.17
C VAL A 334 -21.58 2.76 3.80
N VAL A 335 -21.39 3.23 2.57
CA VAL A 335 -21.86 4.56 2.16
C VAL A 335 -23.26 4.47 1.58
N ASP A 336 -24.24 5.07 2.25
CA ASP A 336 -25.65 5.03 1.83
C ASP A 336 -25.95 5.91 0.60
N ASP A 337 -25.16 6.98 0.39
CA ASP A 337 -25.21 7.87 -0.77
C ASP A 337 -24.57 7.18 -1.99
N SER A 338 -25.32 6.28 -2.61
CA SER A 338 -24.89 5.51 -3.79
C SER A 338 -24.58 6.41 -5.00
N VAL A 339 -25.26 7.55 -5.13
CA VAL A 339 -25.00 8.52 -6.20
C VAL A 339 -23.60 9.13 -6.04
N LEU A 340 -23.19 9.48 -4.82
CA LEU A 340 -21.82 9.93 -4.54
C LEU A 340 -20.80 8.84 -4.88
N VAL A 341 -21.05 7.59 -4.47
CA VAL A 341 -20.15 6.46 -4.79
C VAL A 341 -20.04 6.25 -6.30
N GLN A 342 -21.16 6.25 -7.02
CA GLN A 342 -21.15 6.14 -8.48
C GLN A 342 -20.34 7.26 -9.13
N LYS A 343 -20.56 8.52 -8.74
CA LYS A 343 -19.90 9.68 -9.36
C LYS A 343 -18.43 9.85 -8.98
N SER A 344 -18.04 9.50 -7.77
CA SER A 344 -16.70 9.78 -7.25
C SER A 344 -15.80 8.56 -7.16
N ILE A 345 -16.34 7.34 -7.19
CA ILE A 345 -15.56 6.11 -7.13
C ILE A 345 -15.70 5.34 -8.45
N LEU A 346 -16.91 4.89 -8.78
CA LEU A 346 -17.10 4.01 -9.93
C LEU A 346 -16.84 4.72 -11.27
N ALA A 347 -17.18 6.00 -11.37
CA ALA A 347 -16.96 6.78 -12.59
C ALA A 347 -15.48 6.88 -12.98
N GLU A 348 -14.57 6.98 -12.00
CA GLU A 348 -13.12 7.03 -12.25
C GLU A 348 -12.55 5.69 -12.74
N LEU A 349 -13.28 4.58 -12.57
CA LEU A 349 -12.84 3.25 -12.98
C LEU A 349 -13.37 2.83 -14.36
N ASN A 350 -14.34 3.54 -14.94
CA ASN A 350 -15.06 3.10 -16.14
C ASN A 350 -14.13 2.78 -17.33
N ASP A 351 -13.16 3.65 -17.59
CA ASP A 351 -12.25 3.51 -18.74
C ASP A 351 -11.08 2.55 -18.45
N GLU A 352 -10.98 2.06 -17.22
CA GLU A 352 -9.86 1.26 -16.69
C GLU A 352 -10.33 -0.11 -16.16
N LEU A 353 -11.59 -0.50 -16.41
CA LEU A 353 -12.20 -1.73 -15.86
C LEU A 353 -11.39 -2.98 -16.19
N PHE A 354 -10.85 -3.08 -17.41
CA PHE A 354 -10.00 -4.21 -17.81
C PHE A 354 -8.69 -4.24 -17.00
N ALA A 355 -8.00 -3.11 -16.87
CA ALA A 355 -6.77 -3.02 -16.08
C ALA A 355 -7.02 -3.34 -14.61
N VAL A 356 -8.15 -2.87 -14.05
CA VAL A 356 -8.58 -3.18 -12.68
C VAL A 356 -8.87 -4.69 -12.52
N ALA A 357 -9.60 -5.30 -13.45
CA ALA A 357 -9.94 -6.72 -13.42
C ALA A 357 -8.70 -7.64 -13.50
N MET A 358 -7.66 -7.19 -14.21
CA MET A 358 -6.39 -7.90 -14.35
C MET A 358 -5.42 -7.67 -13.19
N HIS A 359 -5.73 -6.73 -12.27
CA HIS A 359 -4.83 -6.36 -11.19
C HIS A 359 -5.01 -7.22 -9.90
N PRO A 360 -3.92 -7.63 -9.22
CA PRO A 360 -3.98 -8.43 -7.99
C PRO A 360 -4.84 -7.86 -6.84
N SER A 361 -4.88 -6.53 -6.70
CA SER A 361 -5.74 -5.83 -5.73
C SER A 361 -7.02 -5.31 -6.37
N GLY A 362 -6.95 -4.83 -7.63
CA GLY A 362 -8.03 -4.12 -8.29
C GLY A 362 -9.25 -5.01 -8.47
N ARG A 363 -9.03 -6.26 -8.89
CA ARG A 363 -10.12 -7.23 -9.08
C ARG A 363 -10.95 -7.44 -7.82
N LYS A 364 -10.33 -7.35 -6.63
CA LYS A 364 -11.03 -7.57 -5.36
C LYS A 364 -12.09 -6.49 -5.11
N VAL A 365 -11.89 -5.28 -5.63
CA VAL A 365 -12.90 -4.21 -5.56
C VAL A 365 -14.14 -4.58 -6.38
N LEU A 366 -13.94 -5.07 -7.61
CA LEU A 366 -15.04 -5.54 -8.47
C LEU A 366 -15.73 -6.76 -7.86
N LEU A 367 -14.95 -7.73 -7.40
CA LEU A 367 -15.44 -8.95 -6.78
C LEU A 367 -16.17 -8.70 -5.46
N GLN A 368 -15.91 -7.59 -4.75
CA GLN A 368 -16.71 -7.23 -3.57
C GLN A 368 -18.15 -6.84 -3.96
N LEU A 369 -18.35 -6.21 -5.11
CA LEU A 369 -19.70 -5.90 -5.61
C LEU A 369 -20.38 -7.14 -6.18
N LEU A 370 -19.65 -8.00 -6.89
CA LEU A 370 -20.24 -9.19 -7.51
C LEU A 370 -20.45 -10.33 -6.49
N SER A 371 -19.49 -10.58 -5.61
CA SER A 371 -19.52 -11.68 -4.64
C SER A 371 -18.93 -11.22 -3.29
N PRO A 372 -19.67 -10.40 -2.51
CA PRO A 372 -19.18 -9.76 -1.30
C PRO A 372 -18.72 -10.76 -0.25
N LEU A 373 -17.66 -10.41 0.49
CA LEU A 373 -17.14 -11.18 1.62
C LEU A 373 -16.81 -12.65 1.29
N ASN A 374 -16.47 -12.94 0.03
CA ASN A 374 -16.16 -14.30 -0.40
C ASN A 374 -14.74 -14.73 0.01
N LYS A 375 -14.67 -15.82 0.79
CA LYS A 375 -13.44 -16.45 1.30
C LYS A 375 -12.47 -16.91 0.20
N LYS A 376 -12.95 -17.06 -1.04
CA LYS A 376 -12.11 -17.37 -2.20
C LYS A 376 -11.22 -16.19 -2.61
N TYR A 377 -11.69 -14.96 -2.41
CA TYR A 377 -11.03 -13.75 -2.90
C TYR A 377 -10.37 -12.92 -1.80
N LEU A 378 -10.81 -13.10 -0.56
CA LEU A 378 -10.37 -12.35 0.60
C LEU A 378 -9.64 -13.23 1.60
N SER A 379 -8.56 -12.68 2.17
CA SER A 379 -7.87 -13.33 3.28
C SER A 379 -8.71 -13.28 4.56
N PRO A 380 -8.46 -14.16 5.55
CA PRO A 380 -9.13 -14.09 6.85
C PRO A 380 -9.03 -12.69 7.49
N ASP A 381 -7.87 -12.05 7.42
CA ASP A 381 -7.65 -10.69 7.92
C ASP A 381 -8.48 -9.63 7.18
N ASP A 382 -8.68 -9.77 5.87
CA ASP A 382 -9.51 -8.85 5.10
C ASP A 382 -10.98 -9.01 5.49
N LEU A 383 -11.44 -10.26 5.71
CA LEU A 383 -12.81 -10.55 6.11
C LEU A 383 -13.13 -9.94 7.47
N VAL A 384 -12.27 -10.17 8.48
CA VAL A 384 -12.40 -9.57 9.81
C VAL A 384 -12.45 -8.04 9.71
N LEU A 385 -11.59 -7.43 8.88
CA LEU A 385 -11.59 -5.98 8.72
C LEU A 385 -12.83 -5.46 8.01
N LEU A 386 -13.50 -6.26 7.18
CA LEU A 386 -14.68 -5.88 6.37
C LEU A 386 -16.02 -6.30 7.00
N GLU A 387 -16.01 -6.96 8.15
CA GLU A 387 -17.24 -7.28 8.90
C GLU A 387 -18.13 -6.03 9.07
N PRO A 388 -19.47 -6.21 9.09
CA PRO A 388 -20.39 -5.11 9.31
C PRO A 388 -20.01 -4.32 10.58
N PRO A 389 -19.95 -2.98 10.51
CA PRO A 389 -19.57 -2.16 11.66
C PRO A 389 -20.74 -2.11 12.63
N MET A 390 -20.70 -2.99 13.62
CA MET A 390 -21.68 -3.11 14.69
C MET A 390 -21.40 -2.09 15.81
N LEU A 391 -22.44 -1.43 16.29
CA LEU A 391 -22.45 -0.42 17.35
C LEU A 391 -23.53 -0.72 18.37
N PRO A 392 -23.35 -0.37 19.65
CA PRO A 392 -24.45 -0.39 20.63
C PRO A 392 -25.64 0.45 20.14
N SER A 393 -26.86 -0.06 20.29
CA SER A 393 -28.07 0.68 19.95
C SER A 393 -28.23 1.88 20.89
N PRO A 394 -28.63 3.06 20.37
CA PRO A 394 -28.97 4.20 21.21
C PRO A 394 -30.10 3.93 22.21
N GLU A 395 -30.99 2.98 21.89
CA GLU A 395 -32.15 2.61 22.71
C GLU A 395 -31.80 1.56 23.78
N ASP A 396 -30.90 0.63 23.46
CA ASP A 396 -30.42 -0.43 24.35
C ASP A 396 -28.97 -0.79 24.03
N ALA A 397 -28.05 -0.43 24.91
CA ALA A 397 -26.62 -0.66 24.72
C ALA A 397 -26.22 -2.15 24.66
N THR A 398 -27.10 -3.08 25.06
CA THR A 398 -26.86 -4.52 24.93
C THR A 398 -27.14 -5.06 23.53
N VAL A 399 -27.90 -4.31 22.72
CA VAL A 399 -28.24 -4.66 21.33
C VAL A 399 -27.24 -4.00 20.39
N LEU A 400 -26.70 -4.76 19.43
CA LEU A 400 -25.80 -4.22 18.42
C LEU A 400 -26.55 -3.94 17.10
N VAL A 401 -26.34 -2.75 16.55
CA VAL A 401 -26.91 -2.27 15.28
C VAL A 401 -25.81 -1.84 14.31
N VAL A 402 -26.08 -1.89 13.01
CA VAL A 402 -25.13 -1.42 11.99
C VAL A 402 -25.08 0.11 11.90
N ASN A 403 -23.91 0.66 11.58
CA ASN A 403 -23.73 2.11 11.41
C ASN A 403 -24.10 2.65 10.01
N TYR A 404 -24.95 1.95 9.26
CA TYR A 404 -25.47 2.41 7.98
C TYR A 404 -26.97 2.12 7.89
N LYS A 405 -27.70 2.92 7.11
CA LYS A 405 -29.16 2.83 7.06
C LYS A 405 -29.67 1.98 5.91
N LYS A 406 -28.94 1.96 4.78
CA LYS A 406 -29.35 1.23 3.59
C LYS A 406 -29.02 -0.25 3.75
N ASP A 407 -29.96 -1.12 3.38
CA ASP A 407 -29.74 -2.55 3.29
C ASP A 407 -28.52 -2.86 2.38
N PRO A 408 -27.58 -3.73 2.80
CA PRO A 408 -26.40 -4.04 2.01
C PRO A 408 -26.69 -4.57 0.61
N THR A 409 -27.73 -5.40 0.46
CA THR A 409 -28.11 -5.98 -0.83
C THR A 409 -28.68 -4.90 -1.75
N ALA A 410 -29.62 -4.10 -1.24
CA ALA A 410 -30.20 -2.99 -2.00
C ALA A 410 -29.13 -1.97 -2.45
N ARG A 411 -28.19 -1.60 -1.57
CA ARG A 411 -27.06 -0.72 -1.92
C ARG A 411 -26.23 -1.32 -3.05
N ARG A 412 -25.86 -2.58 -2.93
CA ARG A 412 -25.04 -3.28 -3.93
C ARG A 412 -25.74 -3.35 -5.28
N GLU A 413 -27.03 -3.65 -5.30
CA GLU A 413 -27.85 -3.66 -6.52
C GLU A 413 -27.91 -2.28 -7.19
N GLU A 414 -28.09 -1.20 -6.42
CA GLU A 414 -28.04 0.18 -6.96
C GLU A 414 -26.67 0.51 -7.60
N LEU A 415 -25.57 0.07 -6.98
CA LEU A 415 -24.22 0.28 -7.51
C LEU A 415 -23.99 -0.56 -8.78
N LEU A 416 -24.41 -1.83 -8.76
CA LEU A 416 -24.30 -2.74 -9.90
C LEU A 416 -25.16 -2.31 -11.09
N LYS A 417 -26.33 -1.72 -10.88
CA LYS A 417 -27.23 -1.28 -11.97
C LYS A 417 -26.52 -0.42 -13.02
N GLY A 418 -25.59 0.44 -12.61
CA GLY A 418 -24.82 1.30 -13.53
C GLY A 418 -23.48 0.70 -13.97
N LEU A 419 -22.94 -0.27 -13.24
CA LEU A 419 -21.60 -0.83 -13.45
C LEU A 419 -21.63 -2.14 -14.23
N LEU A 420 -22.63 -2.99 -13.99
CA LEU A 420 -22.71 -4.35 -14.54
C LEU A 420 -22.71 -4.38 -16.07
N PRO A 421 -23.49 -3.53 -16.79
CA PRO A 421 -23.43 -3.50 -18.26
C PRO A 421 -22.02 -3.18 -18.78
N LYS A 422 -21.29 -2.27 -18.12
CA LYS A 422 -19.93 -1.91 -18.52
C LYS A 422 -18.91 -3.01 -18.23
N LEU A 423 -19.10 -3.74 -17.12
CA LEU A 423 -18.29 -4.91 -16.81
C LEU A 423 -18.53 -6.01 -17.84
N GLU A 424 -19.76 -6.19 -18.26
CA GLU A 424 -20.13 -7.14 -19.30
C GLU A 424 -19.51 -6.77 -20.65
N ASP A 425 -19.65 -5.52 -21.10
CA ASP A 425 -19.00 -5.00 -22.32
C ASP A 425 -17.48 -5.22 -22.27
N MET A 426 -16.85 -4.95 -21.12
CA MET A 426 -15.43 -5.19 -20.90
C MET A 426 -15.09 -6.69 -20.98
N CYS A 427 -15.92 -7.57 -20.41
CA CYS A 427 -15.75 -9.01 -20.48
C CYS A 427 -15.88 -9.54 -21.91
N VAL A 428 -16.90 -9.10 -22.65
CA VAL A 428 -17.13 -9.45 -24.07
C VAL A 428 -15.90 -9.06 -24.90
N ALA A 429 -15.42 -7.82 -24.75
CA ALA A 429 -14.29 -7.31 -25.52
C ALA A 429 -12.94 -8.00 -25.20
N ASN A 430 -12.79 -8.62 -24.01
CA ASN A 430 -11.51 -9.13 -23.52
C ASN A 430 -11.58 -10.59 -23.02
N THR A 431 -12.53 -11.38 -23.53
CA THR A 431 -12.88 -12.70 -22.97
C THR A 431 -11.68 -13.64 -22.84
N ALA A 432 -10.93 -13.85 -23.93
CA ALA A 432 -9.78 -14.76 -23.92
C ALA A 432 -8.69 -14.32 -22.92
N ALA A 433 -8.33 -13.03 -22.93
CA ALA A 433 -7.32 -12.47 -22.02
C ALA A 433 -7.73 -12.60 -20.54
N LEU A 434 -9.01 -12.39 -20.23
CA LEU A 434 -9.54 -12.58 -18.87
C LEU A 434 -9.45 -14.06 -18.44
N MET A 435 -9.88 -14.99 -19.29
CA MET A 435 -9.87 -16.42 -18.98
C MET A 435 -8.45 -16.98 -18.79
N ARG A 436 -7.47 -16.47 -19.54
CA ARG A 436 -6.05 -16.84 -19.40
C ARG A 436 -5.34 -16.17 -18.22
N SER A 437 -6.00 -15.26 -17.52
CA SER A 437 -5.44 -14.56 -16.37
C SER A 437 -5.84 -15.19 -15.06
N LYS A 438 -4.89 -15.30 -14.12
CA LYS A 438 -5.18 -15.73 -12.74
C LYS A 438 -6.16 -14.79 -12.07
N GLU A 439 -6.05 -13.50 -12.36
CA GLU A 439 -6.87 -12.41 -11.85
C GLU A 439 -8.20 -12.30 -12.60
N GLY A 440 -8.12 -12.16 -13.92
CA GLY A 440 -9.26 -11.86 -14.79
C GLY A 440 -10.34 -12.95 -14.79
N ARG A 441 -9.94 -14.22 -14.66
CA ARG A 441 -10.87 -15.36 -14.70
C ARG A 441 -11.92 -15.32 -13.60
N ASP A 442 -11.59 -14.79 -12.43
CA ASP A 442 -12.54 -14.70 -11.33
C ASP A 442 -13.59 -13.63 -11.63
N VAL A 443 -13.20 -12.53 -12.28
CA VAL A 443 -14.11 -11.42 -12.63
C VAL A 443 -15.12 -11.87 -13.69
N ILE A 444 -14.66 -12.47 -14.80
CA ILE A 444 -15.57 -12.90 -15.87
C ILE A 444 -16.56 -13.98 -15.39
N VAL A 445 -16.13 -14.89 -14.50
CA VAL A 445 -17.02 -15.88 -13.89
C VAL A 445 -18.09 -15.19 -13.04
N GLU A 446 -17.71 -14.28 -12.14
CA GLU A 446 -18.72 -13.61 -11.31
C GLU A 446 -19.62 -12.67 -12.11
N VAL A 447 -19.15 -12.06 -13.21
CA VAL A 447 -20.01 -11.30 -14.12
C VAL A 447 -21.04 -12.23 -14.78
N ALA A 448 -20.61 -13.36 -15.33
CA ALA A 448 -21.49 -14.34 -15.95
C ALA A 448 -22.51 -14.94 -14.97
N LYS A 449 -22.17 -15.05 -13.68
CA LYS A 449 -23.13 -15.47 -12.62
C LYS A 449 -24.23 -14.46 -12.37
N HIS A 450 -23.94 -13.16 -12.53
CA HIS A 450 -24.93 -12.08 -12.35
C HIS A 450 -25.80 -11.89 -13.58
N ASN A 451 -25.17 -11.81 -14.75
CA ASN A 451 -25.86 -11.64 -16.02
C ASN A 451 -25.07 -12.32 -17.14
N LEU A 452 -25.56 -13.47 -17.59
CA LEU A 452 -25.03 -14.12 -18.79
C LEU A 452 -25.86 -13.67 -19.99
N SER A 453 -25.47 -12.57 -20.62
CA SER A 453 -26.10 -12.14 -21.87
C SER A 453 -25.70 -13.04 -23.04
N LYS A 454 -26.44 -12.89 -24.15
CA LYS A 454 -26.11 -13.61 -25.38
C LYS A 454 -24.77 -13.20 -25.98
N ASP A 455 -24.36 -11.95 -25.81
CA ASP A 455 -23.07 -11.48 -26.31
C ASP A 455 -21.92 -12.06 -25.49
N LEU A 456 -22.06 -12.12 -24.16
CA LEU A 456 -21.06 -12.75 -23.29
C LEU A 456 -21.00 -14.28 -23.48
N GLU A 457 -22.16 -14.94 -23.60
CA GLU A 457 -22.23 -16.37 -23.94
C GLU A 457 -21.48 -16.65 -25.26
N MET A 458 -21.77 -15.88 -26.30
CA MET A 458 -21.14 -16.01 -27.62
C MET A 458 -19.65 -15.71 -27.58
N SER A 459 -19.20 -14.69 -26.84
CA SER A 459 -17.78 -14.34 -26.75
C SER A 459 -16.99 -15.43 -26.04
N ILE A 460 -17.56 -16.07 -25.01
CA ILE A 460 -16.96 -17.21 -24.31
C ILE A 460 -16.86 -18.41 -25.25
N VAL A 461 -17.94 -18.78 -25.96
CA VAL A 461 -17.90 -19.88 -26.93
C VAL A 461 -16.86 -19.60 -28.02
N THR A 462 -16.83 -18.38 -28.56
CA THR A 462 -15.88 -17.98 -29.60
C THR A 462 -14.43 -18.07 -29.10
N ALA A 463 -14.14 -17.58 -27.89
CA ALA A 463 -12.80 -17.66 -27.31
C ALA A 463 -12.34 -19.11 -27.09
N VAL A 464 -13.26 -20.02 -26.80
CA VAL A 464 -12.98 -21.46 -26.61
C VAL A 464 -12.69 -22.18 -27.91
N LEU A 465 -13.38 -21.82 -28.98
CA LEU A 465 -13.22 -22.39 -30.32
C LEU A 465 -12.07 -21.75 -31.11
N ALA A 466 -11.57 -20.59 -30.67
CA ALA A 466 -10.49 -19.90 -31.34
C ALA A 466 -9.21 -20.74 -31.36
N GLU A 467 -8.51 -20.71 -32.50
CA GLU A 467 -7.16 -21.26 -32.59
C GLU A 467 -6.24 -20.44 -31.65
N PRO A 468 -5.40 -21.11 -30.85
CA PRO A 468 -4.49 -20.42 -29.95
C PRO A 468 -3.47 -19.60 -30.73
N GLU A 469 -3.11 -18.42 -30.21
CA GLU A 469 -2.01 -17.63 -30.77
C GLU A 469 -0.67 -18.37 -30.64
N GLU A 470 0.34 -17.93 -31.40
CA GLU A 470 1.66 -18.56 -31.39
C GLU A 470 2.26 -18.59 -29.97
N GLY A 471 2.47 -19.81 -29.45
CA GLY A 471 3.00 -20.03 -28.11
C GLY A 471 1.95 -20.15 -27.00
N GLU A 472 0.66 -20.02 -27.32
CA GLU A 472 -0.43 -20.27 -26.38
C GLU A 472 -0.95 -21.72 -26.46
N GLU A 473 -1.42 -22.24 -25.32
CA GLU A 473 -2.20 -23.48 -25.28
C GLU A 473 -3.68 -23.18 -25.54
N PRO A 474 -4.46 -24.09 -26.14
CA PRO A 474 -5.93 -23.99 -26.13
C PRO A 474 -6.48 -23.76 -24.71
N LEU A 475 -7.59 -23.04 -24.55
CA LEU A 475 -8.11 -22.68 -23.22
C LEU A 475 -8.39 -23.90 -22.31
N HIS A 476 -8.77 -25.05 -22.87
CA HIS A 476 -9.05 -26.26 -22.10
C HIS A 476 -7.78 -26.92 -21.52
N THR A 477 -6.60 -26.63 -22.06
CA THR A 477 -5.29 -27.07 -21.55
C THR A 477 -4.47 -25.95 -20.93
N ASP A 478 -4.80 -24.68 -21.14
CA ASP A 478 -4.10 -23.53 -20.55
C ASP A 478 -4.10 -23.54 -19.01
N ALA A 479 -2.99 -23.14 -18.39
CA ALA A 479 -2.80 -23.17 -16.94
C ALA A 479 -3.83 -22.35 -16.13
N ASN A 480 -4.41 -21.29 -16.70
CA ASN A 480 -5.48 -20.50 -16.10
C ASN A 480 -6.82 -20.73 -16.79
N GLY A 481 -6.82 -20.88 -18.11
CA GLY A 481 -8.00 -21.09 -18.95
C GLY A 481 -8.81 -22.31 -18.53
N HIS A 482 -8.16 -23.43 -18.20
CA HIS A 482 -8.89 -24.62 -17.79
C HIS A 482 -9.61 -24.41 -16.45
N PHE A 483 -9.05 -23.60 -15.54
CA PHE A 483 -9.75 -23.23 -14.30
C PHE A 483 -10.92 -22.27 -14.58
N ALA A 484 -10.74 -21.31 -15.48
CA ALA A 484 -11.81 -20.41 -15.89
C ALA A 484 -12.99 -21.21 -16.48
N LEU A 485 -12.71 -22.12 -17.41
CA LEU A 485 -13.70 -22.98 -18.04
C LEU A 485 -14.44 -23.85 -17.05
N ARG A 486 -13.72 -24.55 -16.17
CA ARG A 486 -14.35 -25.38 -15.13
C ARG A 486 -15.33 -24.58 -14.29
N ARG A 487 -14.97 -23.35 -13.92
CA ARG A 487 -15.85 -22.49 -13.13
C ARG A 487 -17.03 -21.98 -13.94
N LEU A 488 -16.82 -21.52 -15.18
CA LEU A 488 -17.91 -21.07 -16.05
C LEU A 488 -18.92 -22.21 -16.28
N ILE A 489 -18.45 -23.41 -16.58
CA ILE A 489 -19.31 -24.59 -16.76
C ILE A 489 -20.06 -24.95 -15.48
N LYS A 490 -19.36 -24.96 -14.34
CA LYS A 490 -19.97 -25.41 -13.07
C LYS A 490 -20.91 -24.41 -12.45
N GLU A 491 -20.51 -23.15 -12.43
CA GLU A 491 -21.12 -22.10 -11.60
C GLU A 491 -22.08 -21.20 -12.41
N THR A 492 -22.24 -21.42 -13.71
CA THR A 492 -23.09 -20.59 -14.60
C THR A 492 -23.90 -21.45 -15.57
N ALA A 493 -24.76 -20.82 -16.38
CA ALA A 493 -25.51 -21.50 -17.44
C ALA A 493 -24.68 -21.84 -18.71
N MET A 494 -23.35 -21.67 -18.69
CA MET A 494 -22.47 -21.95 -19.83
C MET A 494 -22.31 -23.44 -20.18
N ALA A 495 -22.76 -24.37 -19.33
CA ALA A 495 -22.58 -25.81 -19.58
C ALA A 495 -23.19 -26.26 -20.92
N GLU A 496 -24.46 -25.91 -21.19
CA GLU A 496 -25.15 -26.31 -22.42
C GLU A 496 -24.61 -25.61 -23.70
N PRO A 497 -24.41 -24.28 -23.72
CA PRO A 497 -23.82 -23.62 -24.88
C PRO A 497 -22.43 -24.16 -25.24
N LEU A 498 -21.56 -24.35 -24.24
CA LEU A 498 -20.20 -24.83 -24.48
C LEU A 498 -20.18 -26.29 -24.92
N VAL A 499 -20.87 -27.19 -24.21
CA VAL A 499 -20.82 -28.62 -24.55
C VAL A 499 -21.38 -28.89 -25.94
N THR A 500 -22.38 -28.11 -26.37
CA THR A 500 -22.95 -28.21 -27.72
C THR A 500 -21.94 -27.74 -28.76
N ALA A 501 -21.22 -26.65 -28.48
CA ALA A 501 -20.23 -26.08 -29.39
C ALA A 501 -18.98 -26.95 -29.53
N VAL A 502 -18.58 -27.69 -28.48
CA VAL A 502 -17.32 -28.46 -28.46
C VAL A 502 -17.50 -29.97 -28.47
N GLN A 503 -18.72 -30.48 -28.72
CA GLN A 503 -19.05 -31.90 -28.58
C GLN A 503 -18.11 -32.84 -29.35
N ASP A 504 -17.66 -32.43 -30.53
CA ASP A 504 -16.79 -33.22 -31.40
C ASP A 504 -15.32 -33.21 -30.91
N GLU A 505 -14.94 -32.20 -30.12
CA GLU A 505 -13.59 -32.05 -29.56
C GLU A 505 -13.43 -32.65 -28.16
N LEU A 506 -14.54 -33.04 -27.52
CA LEU A 506 -14.52 -33.63 -26.17
C LEU A 506 -13.58 -34.83 -26.04
N PRO A 507 -13.48 -35.77 -27.01
CA PRO A 507 -12.53 -36.86 -26.94
C PRO A 507 -11.07 -36.39 -26.90
N THR A 508 -10.74 -35.38 -27.72
CA THR A 508 -9.41 -34.74 -27.75
C THR A 508 -9.12 -34.01 -26.44
N TRP A 509 -10.10 -33.30 -25.87
CA TRP A 509 -9.91 -32.61 -24.60
C TRP A 509 -9.65 -33.60 -23.46
N ALA A 510 -10.40 -34.71 -23.43
CA ALA A 510 -10.28 -35.76 -22.43
C ALA A 510 -8.97 -36.56 -22.51
N SER A 511 -8.17 -36.45 -23.58
CA SER A 511 -6.86 -37.12 -23.66
C SER A 511 -5.75 -36.38 -22.89
N SER A 512 -6.03 -35.18 -22.38
CA SER A 512 -5.09 -34.38 -21.59
C SER A 512 -5.55 -34.27 -20.13
N ASN A 513 -4.59 -34.24 -19.19
CA ASN A 513 -4.94 -34.17 -17.77
C ASN A 513 -5.77 -32.92 -17.40
N ARG A 514 -5.44 -31.75 -17.96
CA ARG A 514 -6.19 -30.50 -17.71
C ARG A 514 -7.54 -30.49 -18.42
N GLY A 515 -7.59 -30.92 -19.69
CA GLY A 515 -8.82 -31.01 -20.45
C GLY A 515 -9.82 -32.00 -19.84
N SER A 516 -9.37 -33.13 -19.28
CA SER A 516 -10.22 -34.05 -18.53
C SER A 516 -10.93 -33.40 -17.34
N PHE A 517 -10.28 -32.46 -16.63
CA PHE A 517 -10.96 -31.71 -15.58
C PHE A 517 -12.02 -30.74 -16.13
N VAL A 518 -11.84 -30.21 -17.34
CA VAL A 518 -12.84 -29.39 -18.03
C VAL A 518 -14.02 -30.25 -18.48
N VAL A 519 -13.77 -31.43 -19.07
CA VAL A 519 -14.82 -32.35 -19.48
C VAL A 519 -15.61 -32.87 -18.28
N LEU A 520 -14.93 -33.18 -17.17
CA LEU A 520 -15.56 -33.53 -15.89
C LEU A 520 -16.48 -32.42 -15.39
N ALA A 521 -16.13 -31.15 -15.60
CA ALA A 521 -16.94 -30.02 -15.15
C ALA A 521 -18.37 -30.04 -15.76
N PHE A 522 -18.54 -30.51 -17.00
CA PHE A 522 -19.86 -30.65 -17.62
C PHE A 522 -20.75 -31.68 -16.91
N LEU A 523 -20.14 -32.71 -16.31
CA LEU A 523 -20.83 -33.73 -15.51
C LEU A 523 -21.13 -33.26 -14.08
N GLU A 524 -20.56 -32.13 -13.68
CA GLU A 524 -20.68 -31.53 -12.35
C GLU A 524 -21.35 -30.15 -12.39
N ALA A 525 -21.95 -29.78 -13.53
CA ALA A 525 -22.57 -28.48 -13.70
C ALA A 525 -23.75 -28.27 -12.75
N GLU A 526 -23.90 -27.06 -12.19
CA GLU A 526 -25.06 -26.72 -11.36
C GLU A 526 -26.30 -26.45 -12.21
N ILE A 527 -26.12 -26.02 -13.47
CA ILE A 527 -27.18 -25.67 -14.41
C ILE A 527 -26.93 -26.41 -15.74
N GLY A 528 -27.96 -27.03 -16.32
CA GLY A 528 -27.87 -27.70 -17.63
C GLY A 528 -27.15 -29.07 -17.65
N VAL A 529 -26.93 -29.66 -16.46
CA VAL A 529 -26.15 -30.90 -16.30
C VAL A 529 -26.73 -32.10 -17.04
N GLU A 530 -28.06 -32.20 -17.15
CA GLU A 530 -28.70 -33.36 -17.78
C GLU A 530 -28.34 -33.47 -19.27
N ASN A 531 -28.46 -32.36 -20.00
CA ASN A 531 -28.15 -32.33 -21.43
C ASN A 531 -26.64 -32.44 -21.64
N ALA A 532 -25.84 -31.71 -20.86
CA ALA A 532 -24.40 -31.77 -20.92
C ALA A 532 -23.86 -33.20 -20.66
N SER A 533 -24.41 -33.90 -19.66
CA SER A 533 -24.02 -35.28 -19.36
C SER A 533 -24.36 -36.25 -20.48
N LYS A 534 -25.52 -36.10 -21.13
CA LYS A 534 -25.90 -36.93 -22.28
C LYS A 534 -24.92 -36.75 -23.44
N ILE A 535 -24.57 -35.51 -23.76
CA ILE A 535 -23.64 -35.18 -24.85
C ILE A 535 -22.25 -35.72 -24.54
N VAL A 536 -21.72 -35.47 -23.34
CA VAL A 536 -20.39 -35.96 -22.91
C VAL A 536 -20.32 -37.49 -22.96
N LYS A 537 -21.31 -38.20 -22.38
CA LYS A 537 -21.34 -39.67 -22.41
C LYS A 537 -21.37 -40.23 -23.82
N LYS A 538 -22.13 -39.59 -24.72
CA LYS A 538 -22.21 -39.99 -26.13
C LYS A 538 -20.87 -39.76 -26.85
N ALA A 539 -20.26 -38.59 -26.65
CA ALA A 539 -19.02 -38.20 -27.32
C ALA A 539 -17.83 -39.06 -26.89
N LEU A 540 -17.71 -39.39 -25.60
CA LEU A 540 -16.56 -40.15 -25.08
C LEU A 540 -16.68 -41.67 -25.22
N LYS A 541 -17.87 -42.20 -25.52
CA LYS A 541 -18.11 -43.65 -25.65
C LYS A 541 -17.08 -44.36 -26.57
N PRO A 542 -16.68 -43.80 -27.73
CA PRO A 542 -15.71 -44.46 -28.62
C PRO A 542 -14.29 -44.50 -28.07
N THR A 543 -13.91 -43.58 -27.18
CA THR A 543 -12.53 -43.41 -26.70
C THR A 543 -12.30 -43.91 -25.27
N MET A 544 -13.31 -44.52 -24.63
CA MET A 544 -13.23 -45.01 -23.24
C MET A 544 -12.01 -45.90 -23.00
N GLY A 545 -11.74 -46.86 -23.90
CA GLY A 545 -10.60 -47.78 -23.76
C GLY A 545 -9.22 -47.10 -23.89
N ASP A 546 -9.12 -45.96 -24.58
CA ASP A 546 -7.88 -45.19 -24.64
C ASP A 546 -7.71 -44.30 -23.40
N LEU A 547 -8.81 -43.74 -22.87
CA LEU A 547 -8.81 -42.98 -21.63
C LEU A 547 -8.42 -43.84 -20.43
N GLU A 548 -8.85 -45.11 -20.38
CA GLU A 548 -8.47 -46.07 -19.32
C GLU A 548 -6.95 -46.25 -19.22
N LYS A 549 -6.23 -46.20 -20.33
CA LYS A 549 -4.75 -46.31 -20.36
C LYS A 549 -4.05 -45.10 -19.73
N LEU A 550 -4.74 -43.96 -19.62
CA LEU A 550 -4.17 -42.70 -19.11
C LEU A 550 -4.37 -42.52 -17.60
N VAL A 551 -5.19 -43.35 -16.94
CA VAL A 551 -5.62 -43.20 -15.54
C VAL A 551 -4.45 -43.14 -14.56
N GLU A 552 -3.41 -43.94 -14.76
CA GLU A 552 -2.22 -43.98 -13.88
C GLU A 552 -1.39 -42.69 -13.97
N ALA A 553 -1.35 -42.06 -15.15
CA ALA A 553 -0.55 -40.86 -15.40
C ALA A 553 -1.33 -39.54 -15.22
N GLN A 554 -2.65 -39.57 -15.38
CA GLN A 554 -3.51 -38.38 -15.43
C GLN A 554 -4.65 -38.45 -14.41
N LYS A 555 -4.48 -37.72 -13.30
CA LYS A 555 -5.50 -37.61 -12.24
C LYS A 555 -6.85 -37.10 -12.74
N GLY A 556 -6.85 -36.14 -13.68
CA GLY A 556 -8.09 -35.61 -14.25
C GLY A 556 -8.88 -36.67 -15.00
N THR A 557 -8.19 -37.49 -15.80
CA THR A 557 -8.80 -38.58 -16.58
C THR A 557 -9.34 -39.68 -15.68
N LYS A 558 -8.62 -40.01 -14.60
CA LYS A 558 -9.12 -40.91 -13.56
C LYS A 558 -10.48 -40.46 -12.99
N LEU A 559 -10.56 -39.22 -12.52
CA LEU A 559 -11.78 -38.67 -11.93
C LEU A 559 -12.93 -38.55 -12.95
N LEU A 560 -12.60 -38.25 -14.21
CA LEU A 560 -13.58 -38.22 -15.30
C LEU A 560 -14.21 -39.61 -15.52
N LEU A 561 -13.39 -40.67 -15.59
CA LEU A 561 -13.90 -42.03 -15.77
C LEU A 561 -14.71 -42.51 -14.57
N GLU A 562 -14.28 -42.21 -13.34
CA GLU A 562 -15.03 -42.51 -12.12
C GLU A 562 -16.43 -41.86 -12.12
N LYS A 563 -16.60 -40.70 -12.76
CA LYS A 563 -17.89 -40.00 -12.87
C LYS A 563 -18.77 -40.51 -14.02
N LEU A 564 -18.18 -41.15 -15.03
CA LEU A 564 -18.88 -41.67 -16.21
C LEU A 564 -19.48 -43.06 -15.98
N GLN A 565 -18.86 -43.84 -15.11
CA GLN A 565 -19.40 -45.10 -14.55
C GLN A 565 -20.65 -44.82 -13.72
#